data_AF-A0A2P6PR46-F1
#
_entry.id   AF-A0A2P6PR46-F1
#
_cell.length_a   1.000
_cell.length_b   1.000
_cell.length_c   1.000
_cell.angle_alpha   90.00
_cell.angle_beta   90.00
_cell.angle_gamma   90.00
#
_symmetry.space_group_name_H-M   'P 1'
#
loop_
_entity.id
_entity.type
_entity.pdbx_description
1 polymer ?
#
loop_
_entity_poly.entity_id
_entity_poly.type
_entity_poly.pdbx_seq_one_letter_code
_entity_poly.pdbx_strand_id
1 'polypeptide(L)'
;MDTGKYHFLELNPQLQKFNLHLMLNADKEFLAQKSAPHRDFYNVRNVDIHVHHLACMNQKHLLRFIKSKLRKEPDEVVIFRDGTYLTLREVFESLDLTGIGFSSHAWLLRCYFCQVLRGIFMIIFC
;
A
#
# COMPACT_ATOMS: atom_id res chain seq x y z
N MET A 1 -40.26 0.05 -13.11
CA MET A 1 -39.42 0.50 -14.23
C MET A 1 -37.97 0.30 -13.81
N ASP A 2 -37.20 -0.52 -14.52
CA ASP A 2 -35.83 -0.90 -14.13
C ASP A 2 -34.87 0.29 -14.30
N THR A 3 -34.54 0.96 -13.20
CA THR A 3 -33.58 2.08 -13.14
C THR A 3 -32.23 1.73 -13.78
N GLY A 4 -31.78 0.48 -13.68
CA GLY A 4 -30.54 0.00 -14.30
C GLY A 4 -30.51 0.07 -15.83
N LYS A 5 -31.66 -0.06 -16.51
CA LYS A 5 -31.73 0.08 -17.98
C LYS A 5 -31.56 1.53 -18.42
N TYR A 6 -32.09 2.49 -17.67
CA TYR A 6 -31.99 3.91 -18.00
C TYR A 6 -30.55 4.42 -17.86
N HIS A 7 -29.84 4.04 -16.81
CA HIS A 7 -28.42 4.40 -16.65
C HIS A 7 -27.54 3.79 -17.74
N PHE A 8 -27.80 2.56 -18.16
CA PHE A 8 -27.06 1.94 -19.27
C PHE A 8 -27.32 2.64 -20.61
N LEU A 9 -28.58 2.99 -20.89
CA LEU A 9 -28.96 3.73 -22.09
C LEU A 9 -28.41 5.16 -22.09
N GLU A 10 -28.21 5.75 -20.92
CA GLU A 10 -27.57 7.04 -20.79
C GLU A 10 -26.07 6.96 -21.07
N LEU A 11 -25.34 6.06 -20.39
CA LEU A 11 -23.87 5.95 -20.42
C LEU A 11 -23.29 5.46 -21.76
N ASN A 12 -24.00 4.57 -22.45
CA ASN A 12 -23.49 3.92 -23.67
C ASN A 12 -23.23 4.92 -24.82
N PRO A 13 -24.14 5.87 -25.13
CA PRO A 13 -23.88 6.94 -26.09
C PRO A 13 -22.66 7.82 -25.78
N GLN A 14 -22.36 8.16 -24.52
CA GLN A 14 -21.15 8.98 -24.25
C GLN A 14 -19.87 8.17 -24.45
N LEU A 15 -19.87 6.88 -24.09
CA LEU A 15 -18.74 6.00 -24.38
C LEU A 15 -18.50 5.89 -25.90
N GLN A 16 -19.56 5.72 -26.69
CA GLN A 16 -19.47 5.68 -28.15
C GLN A 16 -18.95 7.00 -28.75
N LYS A 17 -19.43 8.15 -28.24
CA LYS A 17 -18.91 9.46 -28.64
C LYS A 17 -17.42 9.63 -28.31
N PHE A 18 -16.99 9.16 -27.14
CA PHE A 18 -15.58 9.19 -26.74
C PHE A 18 -14.71 8.31 -27.64
N ASN A 19 -15.16 7.10 -27.96
CA ASN A 19 -14.44 6.21 -28.89
C ASN A 19 -14.31 6.83 -30.29
N LEU A 20 -15.37 7.46 -30.79
CA LEU A 20 -15.31 8.18 -32.07
C LEU A 20 -14.32 9.35 -32.02
N HIS A 21 -14.33 10.13 -30.93
CA HIS A 21 -13.39 11.22 -30.72
C HIS A 21 -11.94 10.72 -30.74
N LEU A 22 -11.64 9.60 -30.06
CA LEU A 22 -10.31 8.99 -30.08
C LEU A 22 -9.89 8.61 -31.50
N MET A 23 -10.75 7.93 -32.28
CA MET A 23 -10.41 7.54 -33.65
C MET A 23 -10.12 8.72 -34.57
N LEU A 24 -10.84 9.84 -34.41
CA LEU A 24 -10.70 11.01 -35.28
C LEU A 24 -9.58 11.98 -34.85
N ASN A 25 -9.22 11.99 -33.56
CA ASN A 25 -8.30 13.00 -33.01
C ASN A 25 -7.02 12.43 -32.40
N ALA A 26 -6.81 11.10 -32.40
CA ALA A 26 -5.62 10.47 -31.83
C ALA A 26 -4.30 11.12 -32.31
N ASP A 27 -4.14 11.33 -33.62
CA ASP A 27 -2.91 11.93 -34.17
C ASP A 27 -2.72 13.39 -33.75
N LYS A 28 -3.82 14.15 -33.66
CA LYS A 28 -3.78 15.57 -33.21
C LYS A 28 -3.39 15.65 -31.74
N GLU A 29 -3.94 14.77 -30.90
CA GLU A 29 -3.60 14.69 -29.48
C GLU A 29 -2.15 14.25 -29.28
N PHE A 30 -1.67 13.28 -30.07
CA PHE A 30 -0.28 12.83 -30.05
C PHE A 30 0.71 13.93 -30.45
N LEU A 31 0.40 14.72 -31.47
CA LEU A 31 1.21 15.88 -31.86
C LEU A 31 1.20 16.97 -30.79
N ALA A 32 0.05 17.21 -30.15
CA ALA A 32 -0.07 18.17 -29.05
C ALA A 32 0.73 17.75 -27.81
N GLN A 33 0.84 16.45 -27.52
CA GLN A 33 1.71 15.95 -26.45
C GLN A 33 3.19 16.17 -26.78
N LYS A 34 3.59 15.99 -28.04
CA LYS A 34 4.98 16.22 -28.49
C LYS A 34 5.39 17.70 -28.50
N SER A 35 4.45 18.61 -28.69
CA SER A 35 4.74 20.06 -28.68
C SER A 35 4.98 20.62 -27.27
N ALA A 36 4.62 19.87 -26.22
CA ALA A 36 4.90 20.21 -24.83
C ALA A 36 6.13 19.44 -24.32
N PRO A 37 7.35 19.98 -24.45
CA PRO A 37 8.55 19.33 -23.94
C PRO A 37 8.47 19.18 -22.42
N HIS A 38 9.05 18.11 -21.88
CA HIS A 38 9.13 17.85 -20.44
C HIS A 38 7.76 17.63 -19.74
N ARG A 39 6.68 17.38 -20.50
CA ARG A 39 5.37 16.95 -19.95
C ARG A 39 5.00 15.53 -20.34
N ASP A 40 6.00 14.66 -20.31
CA ASP A 40 5.83 13.21 -20.51
C ASP A 40 5.38 12.50 -19.23
N PHE A 41 5.07 11.21 -19.35
CA PHE A 41 4.57 10.38 -18.25
C PHE A 41 5.45 10.41 -16.99
N TYR A 42 6.77 10.56 -17.14
CA TYR A 42 7.72 10.55 -16.03
C TYR A 42 7.72 11.86 -15.25
N ASN A 43 7.36 12.96 -15.90
CA ASN A 43 7.39 14.30 -15.32
C ASN A 43 6.02 14.77 -14.81
N VAL A 44 4.94 14.11 -15.24
CA VAL A 44 3.60 14.37 -14.71
C VAL A 44 3.49 13.86 -13.28
N ARG A 45 2.99 14.72 -12.39
CA ARG A 45 2.78 14.36 -10.99
C ARG A 45 1.49 13.59 -10.82
N ASN A 46 1.61 12.28 -10.71
CA ASN A 46 0.50 11.39 -10.39
C ASN A 46 0.37 11.24 -8.86
N VAL A 47 -0.85 11.33 -8.35
CA VAL A 47 -1.15 11.19 -6.92
C VAL A 47 -2.01 9.94 -6.74
N ASP A 48 -1.57 9.05 -5.85
CA ASP A 48 -2.41 7.94 -5.42
C ASP A 48 -3.51 8.47 -4.49
N ILE A 49 -4.75 8.39 -4.94
CA ILE A 49 -5.92 8.92 -4.23
C ILE A 49 -6.49 7.93 -3.22
N HIS A 50 -6.05 6.67 -3.22
CA HIS A 50 -6.60 5.63 -2.36
C HIS A 50 -5.49 4.78 -1.75
N VAL A 51 -4.80 5.37 -0.78
CA VAL A 51 -3.75 4.72 -0.02
C VAL A 51 -4.26 4.34 1.36
N HIS A 52 -4.10 3.08 1.74
CA HIS A 52 -4.21 2.68 3.13
C HIS A 52 -2.86 2.87 3.82
N HIS A 53 -2.78 3.77 4.80
CA HIS A 53 -1.53 4.08 5.52
C HIS A 53 -0.82 2.84 6.08
N LEU A 54 -1.58 1.87 6.61
CA LEU A 54 -1.07 0.61 7.16
C LEU A 54 -0.47 -0.33 6.09
N ALA A 55 -0.81 -0.11 4.82
CA ALA A 55 -0.41 -0.92 3.68
C ALA A 55 0.63 -0.25 2.79
N CYS A 56 1.01 1.01 3.09
CA CYS A 56 1.83 1.86 2.22
C CYS A 56 3.27 1.35 2.08
N MET A 57 3.75 0.48 3.00
CA MET A 57 5.10 -0.05 2.95
C MET A 57 5.18 -1.35 2.14
N ASN A 58 6.17 -1.39 1.24
CA ASN A 58 6.57 -2.62 0.57
C ASN A 58 7.18 -3.61 1.59
N GLN A 59 6.89 -4.90 1.39
CA GLN A 59 7.33 -6.01 2.26
C GLN A 59 8.84 -5.98 2.54
N LYS A 60 9.68 -5.72 1.52
CA LYS A 60 11.14 -5.66 1.70
C LYS A 60 11.58 -4.55 2.67
N HIS A 61 10.93 -3.40 2.61
CA HIS A 61 11.25 -2.26 3.48
C HIS A 61 10.81 -2.55 4.92
N LEU A 62 9.58 -3.05 5.07
CA LEU A 62 9.05 -3.46 6.37
C LEU A 62 9.93 -4.52 7.04
N LEU A 63 10.35 -5.55 6.30
CA LEU A 63 11.22 -6.61 6.82
C LEU A 63 12.61 -6.07 7.21
N ARG A 64 13.17 -5.15 6.41
CA ARG A 64 14.46 -4.52 6.73
C ARG A 64 14.35 -3.68 8.01
N PHE A 65 13.26 -2.94 8.16
CA PHE A 65 12.98 -2.14 9.33
C PHE A 65 12.91 -3.01 10.60
N ILE A 66 12.08 -4.06 10.57
CA ILE A 66 11.91 -4.99 11.72
C ILE A 66 13.25 -5.62 12.13
N LYS A 67 14.02 -6.12 11.15
CA LYS A 67 15.36 -6.68 11.41
C LYS A 67 16.33 -5.65 11.99
N SER A 68 16.23 -4.40 11.57
CA SER A 68 17.08 -3.33 12.11
C SER A 68 16.73 -3.00 13.55
N LYS A 69 15.45 -2.90 13.90
CA LYS A 69 15.00 -2.64 15.28
C LYS A 69 15.40 -3.78 16.22
N LEU A 70 15.19 -5.02 15.82
CA LEU A 70 15.63 -6.20 16.59
C LEU A 70 17.12 -6.23 16.91
N ARG A 71 17.96 -5.71 16.02
CA ARG A 71 19.42 -5.68 16.24
C ARG A 71 19.87 -4.51 17.13
N LYS A 72 19.18 -3.37 17.04
CA LYS A 72 19.59 -2.14 17.74
C LYS A 72 19.00 -2.04 19.13
N GLU A 73 17.73 -2.42 19.28
CA GLU A 73 16.91 -2.19 20.48
C GLU A 73 16.09 -3.46 20.80
N PRO A 74 16.74 -4.60 21.10
CA PRO A 74 16.04 -5.87 21.37
C PRO A 74 15.25 -5.88 22.69
N ASP A 75 15.68 -5.08 23.68
CA ASP A 75 15.13 -5.07 25.03
C ASP A 75 14.00 -4.02 25.21
N GLU A 76 13.56 -3.38 24.12
CA GLU A 76 12.45 -2.42 24.13
C GLU A 76 11.13 -3.14 24.44
N VAL A 77 10.37 -2.65 25.42
CA VAL A 77 9.07 -3.19 25.80
C VAL A 77 8.01 -2.74 24.80
N VAL A 78 7.41 -3.68 24.07
CA VAL A 78 6.49 -3.37 22.93
C VAL A 78 5.04 -3.73 23.18
N ILE A 79 4.77 -4.73 24.03
CA ILE A 79 3.40 -5.20 24.27
C ILE A 79 3.22 -5.63 25.73
N PHE A 80 2.03 -5.34 26.26
CA PHE A 80 1.55 -5.92 27.50
C PHE A 80 0.52 -7.00 27.16
N ARG A 81 0.80 -8.25 27.51
CA ARG A 81 -0.10 -9.40 27.32
C ARG A 81 -0.01 -10.32 28.52
N ASP A 82 -1.13 -10.96 28.87
CA ASP A 82 -1.20 -11.98 29.92
C ASP A 82 -0.64 -11.51 31.29
N GLY A 83 -0.78 -10.22 31.59
CA GLY A 83 -0.31 -9.62 32.83
C GLY A 83 1.19 -9.28 32.87
N THR A 84 1.92 -9.50 31.77
CA THR A 84 3.37 -9.25 31.67
C THR A 84 3.70 -8.27 30.55
N TYR A 85 4.77 -7.51 30.76
CA TYR A 85 5.39 -6.68 29.73
C TYR A 85 6.39 -7.55 28.98
N LEU A 86 6.24 -7.63 27.65
CA LEU A 86 7.14 -8.38 26.79
C LEU A 86 8.05 -7.42 26.00
N THR A 87 9.33 -7.76 25.99
CA THR A 87 10.34 -7.11 25.15
C THR A 87 10.22 -7.54 23.70
N LEU A 88 10.79 -6.75 22.78
CA LEU A 88 10.79 -7.05 21.35
C LEU A 88 11.39 -8.43 21.08
N ARG A 89 12.49 -8.79 21.75
CA ARG A 89 13.10 -10.12 21.64
C ARG A 89 12.13 -11.24 22.06
N GLU A 90 11.51 -11.11 23.24
CA GLU A 90 10.59 -12.13 23.78
C GLU A 90 9.36 -12.33 22.90
N VAL A 91 8.84 -11.27 22.30
CA VAL A 91 7.72 -11.37 21.34
C VAL A 91 8.13 -12.21 20.12
N PHE A 92 9.33 -12.01 19.59
CA PHE A 92 9.81 -12.76 18.43
C PHE A 92 10.20 -14.21 18.76
N GLU A 93 10.66 -14.47 19.99
CA GLU A 93 10.88 -15.82 20.52
C GLU A 93 9.55 -16.57 20.71
N SER A 94 8.51 -15.92 21.24
CA SER A 94 7.18 -16.53 21.43
C SER A 94 6.49 -16.95 20.13
N LEU A 95 6.91 -16.34 19.01
CA LEU A 95 6.39 -16.61 17.67
C LEU A 95 7.25 -17.61 16.89
N ASP A 96 8.32 -18.16 17.48
CA ASP A 96 9.31 -19.04 16.83
C ASP A 96 9.92 -18.41 15.55
N LEU A 97 10.05 -17.09 15.52
CA LEU A 97 10.54 -16.35 14.34
C LEU A 97 12.05 -16.07 14.38
N THR A 98 12.78 -16.70 15.31
CA THR A 98 14.21 -16.45 15.56
C THR A 98 15.14 -16.98 14.46
N GLY A 99 14.74 -17.97 13.67
CA GLY A 99 15.59 -18.62 12.68
C GLY A 99 15.29 -18.27 11.22
N ILE A 100 15.96 -17.26 10.64
CA ILE A 100 16.23 -16.99 9.19
C ILE A 100 15.02 -16.93 8.21
N GLY A 101 13.84 -17.43 8.57
CA GLY A 101 12.66 -17.65 7.73
C GLY A 101 11.60 -16.55 7.82
N PHE A 102 11.99 -15.28 7.84
CA PHE A 102 11.05 -14.15 7.81
C PHE A 102 10.28 -14.01 6.47
N SER A 103 10.68 -14.76 5.43
CA SER A 103 10.14 -14.61 4.08
C SER A 103 8.77 -15.25 3.89
N SER A 104 8.49 -16.37 4.56
CA SER A 104 7.27 -17.17 4.38
C SER A 104 6.09 -16.68 5.24
N HIS A 105 6.34 -16.00 6.36
CA HIS A 105 5.30 -15.58 7.33
C HIS A 105 5.00 -14.07 7.33
N ALA A 106 5.48 -13.31 6.35
CA ALA A 106 5.21 -11.87 6.25
C ALA A 106 3.71 -11.52 6.17
N TRP A 107 2.88 -12.43 5.64
CA TRP A 107 1.41 -12.28 5.62
C TRP A 107 0.78 -12.39 7.01
N LEU A 108 1.29 -13.30 7.85
CA LEU A 108 0.89 -13.43 9.25
C LEU A 108 1.32 -12.20 10.05
N LEU A 109 2.53 -11.70 9.82
CA LEU A 109 2.99 -10.45 10.43
C LEU A 109 2.12 -9.27 9.99
N ARG A 110 1.63 -9.19 8.75
CA ARG A 110 0.75 -8.10 8.29
C ARG A 110 -0.63 -8.13 8.97
N CYS A 111 -1.20 -9.31 9.19
CA CYS A 111 -2.46 -9.47 9.94
C CYS A 111 -2.29 -9.25 11.45
N TYR A 112 -1.26 -9.84 12.05
CA TYR A 112 -0.95 -9.66 13.47
C TYR A 112 -0.57 -8.22 13.77
N PHE A 113 0.25 -7.58 12.93
CA PHE A 113 0.50 -6.16 13.07
C PHE A 113 -0.80 -5.39 12.88
N CYS A 114 -1.67 -5.63 11.90
CA CYS A 114 -2.93 -4.86 11.81
C CYS A 114 -3.81 -4.94 13.10
N GLN A 115 -3.79 -6.07 13.82
CA GLN A 115 -4.49 -6.23 15.10
C GLN A 115 -3.73 -5.66 16.32
N VAL A 116 -2.40 -5.71 16.34
CA VAL A 116 -1.56 -5.24 17.46
C VAL A 116 -1.09 -3.78 17.28
N LEU A 117 -1.15 -3.26 16.05
CA LEU A 117 -0.76 -1.90 15.65
C LEU A 117 -1.70 -0.80 16.11
N ARG A 118 -2.85 -1.11 16.74
CA ARG A 118 -3.57 -0.06 17.47
C ARG A 118 -2.71 0.57 18.57
N GLY A 119 -1.67 -0.13 19.06
CA GLY A 119 -0.65 0.42 19.98
C GLY A 119 0.77 0.47 19.41
N ILE A 120 1.20 -0.52 18.62
CA ILE A 120 2.61 -0.62 18.18
C ILE A 120 3.01 0.43 17.13
N PHE A 121 2.06 1.04 16.40
CA PHE A 121 2.41 2.01 15.34
C PHE A 121 3.11 3.27 15.90
N MET A 122 2.91 3.60 17.18
CA MET A 122 3.63 4.71 17.83
C MET A 122 5.08 4.38 18.19
N ILE A 123 5.39 3.12 18.55
CA ILE A 123 6.72 2.75 19.06
C ILE A 123 7.68 2.42 17.90
N ILE A 124 7.13 1.92 16.80
CA ILE A 124 7.91 1.52 15.64
C ILE A 124 8.14 2.66 14.62
N PHE A 125 7.36 3.74 14.66
CA PHE A 125 7.53 4.90 13.78
C PHE A 125 7.93 6.21 14.50
N CYS A 126 8.20 6.15 15.81
CA CYS A 126 8.82 7.24 16.57
C CYS A 126 10.30 6.94 16.84
#